data_AF-A0AB38E4D1-F1
#
_entry.id   AF-A0AB38E4D1-F1
#
_cell.length_a   1.000
_cell.length_b   1.000
_cell.length_c   1.000
_cell.angle_alpha   90.00
_cell.angle_beta   90.00
_cell.angle_gamma   90.00
#
_symmetry.space_group_name_H-M   'P 1'
#
loop_
_entity.id
_entity.type
_entity.pdbx_description
1 polymer ?
#
loop_
_entity_poly.entity_id
_entity_poly.type
_entity_poly.pdbx_seq_one_letter_code
_entity_poly.pdbx_strand_id
1 'polypeptide(L)'
;MKFASTALIALTAMALGSCTDTPPPAQTTSASAPTVHVRTTGHGSAPNKLSRSPAARVAQTHADTAPYLCHPGSDACSAGGPLLASSQAEARWLIAHGYPSPAEHARLSRMDLAQLQAQSLAGNPAATVLYGSKTALSGRFESGVAILRKAAATGNLYAYSGLSEAYNGDTPQKNLVESAAYLRLAYLLGDRKASAAIARRDLSDIENVLG
;
A
#
# COMPACT_ATOMS: atom_id res chain seq x y z
N MET A 1 -5.04 35.24 -43.33
CA MET A 1 -6.49 35.02 -43.55
C MET A 1 -6.72 33.71 -44.27
N LYS A 2 -7.57 32.86 -43.68
CA LYS A 2 -8.32 31.70 -44.20
C LYS A 2 -8.07 30.42 -43.38
N PHE A 3 -9.12 30.09 -42.63
CA PHE A 3 -9.30 28.94 -41.76
C PHE A 3 -9.63 27.69 -42.59
N ALA A 4 -9.23 26.52 -42.10
CA ALA A 4 -9.84 25.25 -42.48
C ALA A 4 -10.14 24.46 -41.20
N SER A 5 -11.37 24.61 -40.72
CA SER A 5 -12.02 23.75 -39.73
C SER A 5 -12.52 22.47 -40.40
N THR A 6 -12.21 21.30 -39.85
CA THR A 6 -12.93 20.02 -40.03
C THR A 6 -12.47 19.08 -38.91
N ALA A 7 -13.25 18.21 -38.27
CA ALA A 7 -14.66 18.13 -37.90
C ALA A 7 -14.67 17.08 -36.75
N LEU A 8 -15.45 17.33 -35.70
CA LEU A 8 -15.69 16.36 -34.60
C LEU A 8 -16.43 15.13 -35.15
N ILE A 9 -15.98 13.93 -34.78
CA ILE A 9 -16.86 12.74 -34.79
C ILE A 9 -16.88 12.19 -33.37
N ALA A 10 -17.99 12.47 -32.69
CA ALA A 10 -18.38 11.80 -31.46
C ALA A 10 -19.06 10.48 -31.82
N LEU A 11 -18.50 9.36 -31.37
CA LEU A 11 -19.14 8.05 -31.41
C LEU A 11 -19.50 7.65 -29.98
N THR A 12 -20.73 8.00 -29.59
CA THR A 12 -21.41 7.41 -28.44
C THR A 12 -22.16 6.16 -28.90
N ALA A 13 -21.77 5.00 -28.40
CA ALA A 13 -22.61 3.81 -28.43
C ALA A 13 -22.73 3.26 -27.01
N MET A 14 -23.88 3.52 -26.38
CA MET A 14 -24.35 2.80 -25.21
C MET A 14 -24.87 1.44 -25.66
N ALA A 15 -24.46 0.36 -25.00
CA ALA A 15 -25.18 -0.90 -25.00
C ALA A 15 -25.31 -1.40 -23.56
N LEU A 16 -26.56 -1.45 -23.11
CA LEU A 16 -27.03 -2.03 -21.85
C LEU A 16 -27.27 -3.54 -22.02
N GLY A 17 -27.09 -4.29 -20.93
CA GLY A 17 -27.66 -5.62 -20.69
C GLY A 17 -26.91 -6.78 -21.37
N SER A 18 -26.76 -7.97 -20.79
CA SER A 18 -27.46 -8.57 -19.65
C SER A 18 -26.61 -9.71 -19.06
N CYS A 19 -26.60 -9.85 -17.73
CA CYS A 19 -26.14 -11.04 -17.05
C CYS A 19 -27.02 -12.22 -17.47
N THR A 20 -26.44 -13.30 -17.97
CA THR A 20 -27.11 -14.59 -18.09
C THR A 20 -26.33 -15.61 -17.27
N ASP A 21 -26.86 -15.89 -16.08
CA ASP A 21 -26.53 -17.07 -15.28
C ASP A 21 -26.85 -18.31 -16.11
N THR A 22 -25.81 -19.06 -16.48
CA THR A 22 -25.97 -20.37 -17.11
C THR A 22 -25.72 -21.44 -16.05
N PRO A 23 -26.72 -22.22 -15.61
CA PRO A 23 -26.49 -23.34 -14.70
C PRO A 23 -25.86 -24.52 -15.47
N PRO A 24 -24.88 -25.24 -14.88
CA PRO A 24 -24.33 -26.44 -15.50
C PRO A 24 -25.32 -27.61 -15.44
N PRO A 25 -25.48 -28.41 -16.51
CA PRO A 25 -26.38 -29.56 -16.51
C PRO A 25 -25.83 -30.73 -15.69
N ALA A 26 -26.79 -31.51 -15.21
CA ALA A 26 -26.67 -32.60 -14.27
C ALA A 26 -25.90 -33.84 -14.78
N GLN A 27 -25.45 -34.58 -13.77
CA GLN A 27 -24.79 -35.88 -13.80
C GLN A 27 -25.61 -36.96 -14.53
N THR A 28 -24.94 -37.82 -15.28
CA THR A 28 -25.28 -39.25 -15.37
C THR A 28 -24.10 -40.02 -15.94
N THR A 29 -23.55 -40.95 -15.15
CA THR A 29 -23.06 -42.24 -15.67
C THR A 29 -22.99 -43.25 -14.54
N SER A 30 -23.36 -44.46 -14.92
CA SER A 30 -23.86 -45.57 -14.11
C SER A 30 -22.85 -46.24 -13.18
N ALA A 31 -23.42 -46.95 -12.22
CA ALA A 31 -22.78 -47.84 -11.26
C ALA A 31 -22.01 -49.03 -11.88
N SER A 32 -20.90 -49.43 -11.27
CA SER A 32 -20.76 -50.70 -10.51
C SER A 32 -19.30 -50.98 -10.14
N ALA A 33 -19.08 -51.42 -8.89
CA ALA A 33 -17.79 -51.76 -8.28
C ALA A 33 -17.22 -53.10 -8.82
N PRO A 34 -15.95 -53.45 -8.53
CA PRO A 34 -15.65 -54.01 -7.21
C PRO A 34 -14.38 -53.48 -6.53
N THR A 35 -14.41 -53.65 -5.21
CA THR A 35 -13.41 -53.40 -4.19
C THR A 35 -12.06 -54.07 -4.50
N VAL A 36 -10.98 -53.28 -4.53
CA VAL A 36 -9.62 -53.78 -4.26
C VAL A 36 -9.01 -52.86 -3.19
N HIS A 37 -8.85 -53.41 -1.98
CA HIS A 37 -8.11 -52.77 -0.91
C HIS A 37 -6.63 -52.72 -1.28
N VAL A 38 -6.14 -51.54 -1.67
CA VAL A 38 -4.71 -51.23 -1.63
C VAL A 38 -4.48 -50.24 -0.49
N ARG A 39 -3.92 -50.78 0.60
CA ARG A 39 -3.44 -50.03 1.75
C ARG A 39 -2.13 -49.34 1.38
N THR A 40 -2.22 -48.15 0.80
CA THR A 40 -1.05 -47.27 0.65
C THR A 40 -1.05 -46.30 1.83
N THR A 41 -0.09 -46.48 2.72
CA THR A 41 0.21 -45.57 3.83
C THR A 41 0.66 -44.22 3.27
N GLY A 42 -0.27 -43.32 3.03
CA GLY A 42 0.01 -41.92 2.78
C GLY A 42 0.47 -41.25 4.07
N HIS A 43 1.78 -41.14 4.28
CA HIS A 43 2.33 -40.11 5.16
C HIS A 43 2.31 -38.77 4.40
N GLY A 44 1.09 -38.28 4.13
CA GLY A 44 0.88 -36.88 3.86
C GLY A 44 1.05 -36.16 5.19
N SER A 45 2.23 -35.61 5.45
CA SER A 45 2.41 -34.62 6.50
C SER A 45 1.54 -33.42 6.18
N ALA A 46 0.30 -33.44 6.67
CA ALA A 46 -0.52 -32.26 6.78
C ALA A 46 0.29 -31.22 7.57
N PRO A 47 0.46 -29.99 7.08
CA PRO A 47 1.12 -28.96 7.87
C PRO A 47 0.26 -28.77 9.11
N ASN A 48 0.85 -29.09 10.26
CA ASN A 48 0.24 -28.97 11.56
C ASN A 48 -0.09 -27.48 11.77
N LYS A 49 -1.31 -27.05 11.39
CA LYS A 49 -1.87 -25.77 11.82
C LYS A 49 -2.16 -25.93 13.30
N LEU A 50 -1.11 -25.85 14.12
CA LEU A 50 -1.21 -25.62 15.54
C LEU A 50 -2.02 -24.35 15.71
N SER A 51 -3.30 -24.51 16.07
CA SER A 51 -4.16 -23.43 16.52
C SER A 51 -3.47 -22.75 17.70
N ARG A 52 -2.74 -21.67 17.40
CA ARG A 52 -2.00 -20.89 18.38
C ARG A 52 -3.00 -20.37 19.42
N SER A 53 -2.70 -20.62 20.70
CA SER A 53 -3.53 -20.17 21.82
C SER A 53 -3.84 -18.67 21.69
N PRO A 54 -5.05 -18.21 22.07
CA PRO A 54 -5.41 -16.79 22.04
C PRO A 54 -4.38 -15.89 22.72
N ALA A 55 -3.81 -16.32 23.86
CA ALA A 55 -2.77 -15.60 24.57
C ALA A 55 -1.48 -15.42 23.74
N ALA A 56 -1.07 -16.46 23.00
CA ALA A 56 0.10 -16.40 22.12
C ALA A 56 -0.16 -15.53 20.88
N ARG A 57 -1.40 -15.46 20.37
CA ARG A 57 -1.78 -14.53 19.29
C ARG A 57 -1.74 -13.08 19.76
N VAL A 58 -2.23 -12.81 20.97
CA VAL A 58 -2.20 -11.48 21.58
C VAL A 58 -0.75 -11.05 21.80
N ALA A 59 0.09 -11.91 22.40
CA ALA A 59 1.51 -11.62 22.60
C ALA A 59 2.26 -11.33 21.29
N GLN A 60 2.03 -12.12 20.23
CA GLN A 60 2.58 -11.85 18.91
C GLN A 60 2.13 -10.49 18.36
N THR A 61 0.83 -10.19 18.46
CA THR A 61 0.26 -8.92 17.98
C THR A 61 0.87 -7.72 18.72
N HIS A 62 1.15 -7.85 20.01
CA HIS A 62 1.85 -6.81 20.77
C HIS A 62 3.30 -6.65 20.33
N ALA A 63 4.02 -7.75 20.11
CA ALA A 63 5.40 -7.72 19.63
C ALA A 63 5.52 -7.05 18.25
N ASP A 64 4.59 -7.36 17.34
CA ASP A 64 4.62 -6.83 15.97
C ASP A 64 4.36 -5.30 15.92
N THR A 65 3.56 -4.78 16.84
CA THR A 65 3.24 -3.34 16.92
C THR A 65 4.18 -2.52 17.77
N ALA A 66 4.94 -3.14 18.69
CA ALA A 66 5.81 -2.43 19.61
C ALA A 66 6.76 -1.44 18.91
N PRO A 67 7.33 -1.74 17.72
CA PRO A 67 8.19 -0.80 16.98
C PRO A 67 7.48 0.47 16.49
N TYR A 68 6.15 0.48 16.46
CA TYR A 68 5.34 1.61 15.98
C TYR A 68 4.83 2.48 17.12
N LEU A 69 4.76 1.96 18.35
CA LEU A 69 4.16 2.68 19.47
C LEU A 69 5.09 3.79 19.96
N CYS A 70 4.52 4.97 20.15
CA CYS A 70 5.21 6.04 20.88
C CYS A 70 5.29 5.72 22.37
N HIS A 71 6.29 6.27 23.06
CA HIS A 71 6.42 6.11 24.51
C HIS A 71 5.40 7.02 25.22
N PRO A 72 4.62 6.49 26.19
CA PRO A 72 3.69 7.30 26.98
C PRO A 72 4.41 8.44 27.72
N GLY A 73 3.81 9.63 27.76
CA GLY A 73 4.38 10.79 28.45
C GLY A 73 5.38 11.62 27.64
N SER A 74 5.54 11.33 26.36
CA SER A 74 6.24 12.21 25.42
C SER A 74 5.22 12.94 24.54
N ASP A 75 5.28 14.27 24.51
CA ASP A 75 4.60 15.12 23.50
C ASP A 75 5.00 14.70 22.06
N ALA A 76 6.05 13.88 21.97
CA ALA A 76 6.58 13.23 20.78
C ALA A 76 5.60 12.30 20.06
N CYS A 77 4.44 11.95 20.60
CA CYS A 77 3.50 11.12 19.84
C CYS A 77 2.75 11.93 18.76
N SER A 78 2.38 13.17 19.10
CA SER A 78 1.78 14.14 18.17
C SER A 78 2.84 14.73 17.23
N ALA A 79 4.06 14.95 17.75
CA ALA A 79 5.20 15.48 17.00
C ALA A 79 6.00 14.41 16.23
N GLY A 80 5.78 13.12 16.50
CA GLY A 80 6.61 11.98 16.09
C GLY A 80 6.53 11.59 14.62
N GLY A 81 5.83 12.40 13.81
CA GLY A 81 5.70 12.18 12.38
C GLY A 81 4.72 11.04 12.02
N PRO A 82 4.59 10.74 10.72
CA PRO A 82 3.54 9.86 10.19
C PRO A 82 3.75 8.37 10.50
N LEU A 83 4.90 7.97 11.07
CA LEU A 83 5.28 6.56 11.24
C LEU A 83 5.06 6.01 12.65
N LEU A 84 4.77 6.89 13.62
CA LEU A 84 4.50 6.49 15.00
C LEU A 84 3.00 6.37 15.26
N ALA A 85 2.61 5.52 16.20
CA ALA A 85 1.25 5.26 16.62
C ALA A 85 1.05 5.60 18.10
N SER A 86 -0.06 6.26 18.40
CA SER A 86 -0.54 6.59 19.75
C SER A 86 -1.27 5.44 20.44
N SER A 87 -1.64 4.40 19.67
CA SER A 87 -2.37 3.25 20.16
C SER A 87 -2.01 1.99 19.41
N GLN A 88 -2.28 0.85 20.04
CA GLN A 88 -2.17 -0.47 19.43
C GLN A 88 -3.00 -0.60 18.13
N ALA A 89 -4.19 0.03 18.10
CA ALA A 89 -5.07 -0.01 16.94
C ALA A 89 -4.47 0.76 15.76
N GLU A 90 -3.90 1.94 16.01
CA GLU A 90 -3.21 2.74 15.00
C GLU A 90 -1.94 2.02 14.50
N ALA A 91 -1.16 1.39 15.39
CA ALA A 91 0.00 0.60 15.00
C ALA A 91 -0.38 -0.56 14.06
N ARG A 92 -1.46 -1.29 14.36
CA ARG A 92 -1.98 -2.34 13.45
C ARG A 92 -2.43 -1.75 12.12
N TRP A 93 -3.06 -0.57 12.15
CA TRP A 93 -3.49 0.12 10.93
C TRP A 93 -2.28 0.48 10.06
N LEU A 94 -1.21 1.04 10.64
CA LEU A 94 0.04 1.36 9.92
C LEU A 94 0.64 0.11 9.26
N ILE A 95 0.78 -0.98 10.01
CA ILE A 95 1.28 -2.26 9.49
C ILE A 95 0.42 -2.76 8.33
N ALA A 96 -0.90 -2.77 8.50
CA ALA A 96 -1.84 -3.28 7.50
C ALA A 96 -1.80 -2.49 6.19
N HIS A 97 -1.40 -1.22 6.23
CA HIS A 97 -1.36 -0.34 5.06
C HIS A 97 0.06 -0.03 4.58
N GLY A 98 1.05 -0.84 4.98
CA GLY A 98 2.40 -0.83 4.41
C GLY A 98 3.35 0.24 4.97
N TYR A 99 2.98 0.92 6.04
CA TYR A 99 3.86 1.90 6.70
C TYR A 99 5.01 1.18 7.43
N PRO A 100 6.27 1.64 7.26
CA PRO A 100 7.38 1.14 8.05
C PRO A 100 7.30 1.64 9.49
N SER A 101 7.91 0.90 10.42
CA SER A 101 8.27 1.47 11.72
C SER A 101 9.38 2.53 11.54
N PRO A 102 9.58 3.46 12.48
CA PRO A 102 10.64 4.46 12.37
C PRO A 102 12.04 3.86 12.17
N ALA A 103 12.36 2.77 12.89
CA ALA A 103 13.64 2.08 12.76
C ALA A 103 13.79 1.42 11.38
N GLU A 104 12.74 0.80 10.87
CA GLU A 104 12.75 0.19 9.53
C GLU A 104 12.87 1.24 8.45
N HIS A 105 12.13 2.36 8.56
CA HIS A 105 12.27 3.48 7.64
C HIS A 105 13.71 4.00 7.63
N ALA A 106 14.29 4.28 8.80
CA ALA A 106 15.67 4.75 8.89
C ALA A 106 16.68 3.78 8.27
N ARG A 107 16.47 2.46 8.46
CA ARG A 107 17.29 1.42 7.83
C ARG A 107 17.16 1.43 6.31
N LEU A 108 15.93 1.44 5.79
CA LEU A 108 15.65 1.44 4.36
C LEU A 108 16.11 2.75 3.69
N SER A 109 15.94 3.91 4.32
CA SER A 109 16.37 5.21 3.76
C SER A 109 17.88 5.29 3.50
N ARG A 110 18.69 4.52 4.25
CA ARG A 110 20.14 4.45 4.06
C ARG A 110 20.57 3.51 2.93
N MET A 111 19.66 2.68 2.41
CA MET A 111 19.97 1.73 1.35
C MET A 111 20.15 2.42 0.00
N ASP A 112 21.01 1.85 -0.84
CA ASP A 112 21.07 2.23 -2.24
C ASP A 112 19.88 1.70 -3.05
N LEU A 113 19.80 2.08 -4.32
CA LEU A 113 18.67 1.72 -5.18
C LEU A 113 18.56 0.21 -5.42
N ALA A 114 19.70 -0.49 -5.55
CA ALA A 114 19.72 -1.94 -5.81
C ALA A 114 19.29 -2.73 -4.56
N GLN A 115 19.73 -2.30 -3.38
CA GLN A 115 19.32 -2.84 -2.09
C GLN A 115 17.81 -2.65 -1.85
N LEU A 116 17.29 -1.44 -2.13
CA LEU A 116 15.86 -1.16 -2.04
C LEU A 116 15.05 -2.01 -3.02
N GLN A 117 15.52 -2.16 -4.26
CA GLN A 117 14.90 -3.02 -5.25
C GLN A 117 14.85 -4.48 -4.78
N ALA A 118 15.95 -5.01 -4.24
CA ALA A 118 16.00 -6.37 -3.73
C ALA A 118 15.00 -6.60 -2.58
N GLN A 119 14.88 -5.65 -1.65
CA GLN A 119 13.90 -5.71 -0.57
C GLN A 119 12.45 -5.61 -1.08
N SER A 120 12.21 -4.76 -2.09
CA SER A 120 10.91 -4.66 -2.76
C SER A 120 10.51 -5.97 -3.43
N LEU A 121 11.44 -6.62 -4.15
CA LEU A 121 11.24 -7.92 -4.77
C LEU A 121 11.02 -9.04 -3.74
N ALA A 122 11.60 -8.92 -2.54
CA ALA A 122 11.34 -9.80 -1.41
C ALA A 122 9.98 -9.55 -0.73
N GLY A 123 9.18 -8.60 -1.22
CA GLY A 123 7.83 -8.33 -0.74
C GLY A 123 7.75 -7.32 0.41
N ASN A 124 8.81 -6.56 0.70
CA ASN A 124 8.75 -5.51 1.72
C ASN A 124 7.95 -4.30 1.17
N PRO A 125 6.79 -3.97 1.76
CA PRO A 125 5.91 -2.92 1.23
C PRO A 125 6.53 -1.52 1.37
N ALA A 126 7.22 -1.25 2.48
CA ALA A 126 7.89 0.03 2.68
C ALA A 126 9.08 0.20 1.74
N ALA A 127 9.89 -0.85 1.55
CA ALA A 127 11.00 -0.82 0.61
C ALA A 127 10.52 -0.57 -0.83
N THR A 128 9.35 -1.09 -1.21
CA THR A 128 8.73 -0.80 -2.51
C THR A 128 8.44 0.69 -2.69
N VAL A 129 7.95 1.36 -1.65
CA VAL A 129 7.70 2.81 -1.67
C VAL A 129 9.01 3.58 -1.77
N LEU A 130 10.00 3.29 -0.92
CA LEU A 130 11.29 3.98 -0.95
C LEU A 130 12.05 3.72 -2.27
N TYR A 131 11.96 2.50 -2.83
CA TYR A 131 12.49 2.18 -4.15
C TYR A 131 11.84 3.03 -5.24
N GLY A 132 10.50 3.15 -5.23
CA GLY A 132 9.74 3.98 -6.16
C GLY A 132 10.11 5.46 -6.06
N SER A 133 10.10 6.03 -4.85
CA SER A 133 10.50 7.42 -4.60
C SER A 133 11.92 7.69 -5.09
N LYS A 134 12.90 6.86 -4.68
CA LYS A 134 14.30 7.05 -5.06
C LYS A 134 14.51 6.88 -6.56
N THR A 135 13.80 5.96 -7.21
CA THR A 135 13.79 5.81 -8.67
C THR A 135 13.30 7.08 -9.35
N ALA A 136 12.18 7.65 -8.88
CA ALA A 136 11.63 8.88 -9.46
C ALA A 136 12.60 10.05 -9.34
N LEU A 137 13.16 10.25 -8.15
CA LEU A 137 14.09 11.33 -7.83
C LEU A 137 15.46 11.18 -8.50
N SER A 138 15.84 9.98 -8.93
CA SER A 138 17.11 9.70 -9.63
C SER A 138 17.01 9.85 -11.16
N GLY A 139 16.07 10.67 -11.66
CA GLY A 139 15.89 10.95 -13.09
C GLY A 139 15.02 9.93 -13.84
N ARG A 140 14.46 8.92 -13.17
CA ARG A 140 13.54 7.94 -13.76
C ARG A 140 12.11 8.15 -13.26
N PHE A 141 11.63 9.39 -13.36
CA PHE A 141 10.36 9.86 -12.78
C PHE A 141 9.19 8.91 -13.06
N GLU A 142 8.86 8.68 -14.33
CA GLU A 142 7.73 7.84 -14.74
C GLU A 142 7.83 6.40 -14.22
N SER A 143 9.04 5.83 -14.20
CA SER A 143 9.26 4.49 -13.65
C SER A 143 8.98 4.46 -12.15
N GLY A 144 9.47 5.45 -11.41
CA GLY A 144 9.25 5.55 -9.96
C GLY A 144 7.77 5.77 -9.63
N VAL A 145 7.09 6.67 -10.34
CA VAL A 145 5.65 6.92 -10.17
C VAL A 145 4.83 5.68 -10.52
N ALA A 146 5.19 4.92 -11.56
CA ALA A 146 4.50 3.68 -11.90
C ALA A 146 4.62 2.62 -10.78
N ILE A 147 5.80 2.49 -10.15
CA ILE A 147 6.00 1.61 -8.99
C ILE A 147 5.09 2.04 -7.83
N LEU A 148 5.08 3.33 -7.53
CA LEU A 148 4.30 3.88 -6.42
C LEU A 148 2.78 3.74 -6.65
N ARG A 149 2.29 4.05 -7.86
CA ARG A 149 0.88 3.86 -8.22
C ARG A 149 0.46 2.40 -8.12
N LYS A 150 1.32 1.47 -8.56
CA LYS A 150 1.07 0.04 -8.40
C LYS A 150 0.99 -0.36 -6.92
N ALA A 151 1.90 0.14 -6.09
CA ALA A 151 1.87 -0.13 -4.65
C ALA A 151 0.58 0.40 -4.01
N ALA A 152 0.17 1.63 -4.33
CA ALA A 152 -1.09 2.22 -3.87
C ALA A 152 -2.31 1.37 -4.31
N ALA A 153 -2.35 0.95 -5.57
CA ALA A 153 -3.43 0.10 -6.10
C ALA A 153 -3.54 -1.27 -5.41
N THR A 154 -2.45 -1.75 -4.81
CA THR A 154 -2.44 -2.99 -4.00
C THR A 154 -2.75 -2.78 -2.51
N GLY A 155 -3.15 -1.57 -2.11
CA GLY A 155 -3.54 -1.26 -0.73
C GLY A 155 -2.41 -0.73 0.16
N ASN A 156 -1.24 -0.41 -0.40
CA ASN A 156 -0.17 0.24 0.35
C ASN A 156 -0.40 1.77 0.38
N LEU A 157 -1.11 2.26 1.41
CA LEU A 157 -1.41 3.69 1.54
C LEU A 157 -0.14 4.53 1.78
N TYR A 158 0.94 3.94 2.31
CA TYR A 158 2.22 4.64 2.44
C TYR A 158 2.79 5.06 1.07
N ALA A 159 2.39 4.41 -0.02
CA ALA A 159 2.78 4.82 -1.37
C ALA A 159 2.32 6.23 -1.75
N TYR A 160 1.25 6.76 -1.15
CA TYR A 160 0.84 8.15 -1.36
C TYR A 160 1.84 9.16 -0.78
N SER A 161 2.52 8.80 0.32
CA SER A 161 3.63 9.61 0.84
C SER A 161 4.80 9.63 -0.16
N GLY A 162 5.10 8.49 -0.79
CA GLY A 162 6.14 8.41 -1.83
C GLY A 162 5.78 9.15 -3.12
N LEU A 163 4.50 9.13 -3.53
CA LEU A 163 4.01 9.93 -4.66
C LEU A 163 4.15 11.42 -4.37
N SER A 164 3.75 11.86 -3.18
CA SER A 164 3.95 13.24 -2.74
C SER A 164 5.43 13.63 -2.75
N GLU A 165 6.32 12.77 -2.25
CA GLU A 165 7.76 13.00 -2.28
C GLU A 165 8.32 13.13 -3.70
N ALA A 166 7.91 12.24 -4.61
CA ALA A 166 8.34 12.29 -6.02
C ALA A 166 7.98 13.63 -6.68
N TYR A 167 6.76 14.13 -6.45
CA TYR A 167 6.31 15.42 -6.99
C TYR A 167 6.83 16.63 -6.20
N ASN A 168 7.26 16.48 -4.94
CA ASN A 168 7.86 17.57 -4.18
C ASN A 168 9.38 17.72 -4.42
N GLY A 169 10.02 16.65 -4.92
CA GLY A 169 11.46 16.60 -5.14
C GLY A 169 11.97 17.64 -6.13
N ASP A 170 13.25 17.98 -6.01
CA ASP A 170 13.92 18.94 -6.90
C ASP A 170 14.24 18.30 -8.26
N THR A 171 13.20 18.12 -9.06
CA THR A 171 13.24 17.53 -10.39
C THR A 171 12.44 18.41 -11.37
N PRO A 172 12.62 18.26 -12.70
CA PRO A 172 11.80 18.96 -13.68
C PRO A 172 10.29 18.67 -13.56
N GLN A 173 9.92 17.56 -12.91
CA GLN A 173 8.54 17.15 -12.69
C GLN A 173 7.95 17.66 -11.35
N LYS A 174 8.67 18.53 -10.64
CA LYS A 174 8.19 19.13 -9.38
C LYS A 174 6.83 19.79 -9.56
N ASN A 175 5.86 19.37 -8.75
CA ASN A 175 4.51 19.92 -8.73
C ASN A 175 3.95 19.85 -7.30
N LEU A 176 3.88 21.01 -6.64
CA LEU A 176 3.40 21.11 -5.26
C LEU A 176 1.92 20.78 -5.12
N VAL A 177 1.11 21.06 -6.14
CA VAL A 177 -0.33 20.74 -6.15
C VAL A 177 -0.54 19.24 -6.16
N GLU A 178 0.14 18.52 -7.06
CA GLU A 178 0.11 17.05 -7.10
C GLU A 178 0.64 16.46 -5.79
N SER A 179 1.74 17.02 -5.26
CA SER A 179 2.28 16.59 -3.96
C SER A 179 1.25 16.70 -2.83
N ALA A 180 0.57 17.84 -2.72
CA ALA A 180 -0.49 18.06 -1.76
C ALA A 180 -1.68 17.11 -1.99
N ALA A 181 -2.07 16.91 -3.24
CA ALA A 181 -3.20 16.06 -3.62
C ALA A 181 -3.01 14.60 -3.18
N TYR A 182 -1.80 14.04 -3.33
CA TYR A 182 -1.54 12.67 -2.86
C TYR A 182 -1.60 12.53 -1.33
N LEU A 183 -1.08 13.51 -0.59
CA LEU A 183 -1.22 13.50 0.87
C LEU A 183 -2.69 13.70 1.29
N ARG A 184 -3.44 14.53 0.57
CA ARG A 184 -4.87 14.73 0.83
C ARG A 184 -5.65 13.45 0.56
N LEU A 185 -5.29 12.72 -0.50
CA LEU A 185 -5.86 11.40 -0.79
C LEU A 185 -5.53 10.40 0.32
N ALA A 186 -4.29 10.36 0.82
CA ALA A 186 -3.94 9.52 1.97
C ALA A 186 -4.79 9.84 3.21
N TYR A 187 -5.00 11.14 3.49
CA TYR A 187 -5.88 11.60 4.57
C TYR A 187 -7.31 11.11 4.41
N LEU A 188 -7.89 11.26 3.21
CA LEU A 188 -9.24 10.79 2.89
C LEU A 188 -9.38 9.26 3.01
N LEU A 189 -8.29 8.52 2.79
CA LEU A 189 -8.22 7.07 2.94
C LEU A 189 -7.91 6.62 4.38
N GLY A 190 -7.83 7.55 5.33
CA GLY A 190 -7.72 7.27 6.76
C GLY A 190 -6.34 7.53 7.39
N ASP A 191 -5.33 7.95 6.62
CA ASP A 191 -4.07 8.46 7.19
C ASP A 191 -4.28 9.87 7.76
N ARG A 192 -4.82 9.93 8.99
CA ARG A 192 -5.07 11.19 9.68
C ARG A 192 -3.80 12.03 9.89
N LYS A 193 -2.59 11.46 9.78
CA LYS A 193 -1.32 12.17 9.94
C LYS A 193 -0.78 12.74 8.62
N ALA A 194 -1.38 12.38 7.49
CA ALA A 194 -1.04 12.97 6.20
C ALA A 194 -1.33 14.48 6.16
N SER A 195 -2.35 14.96 6.87
CA SER A 195 -2.64 16.40 6.93
C SER A 195 -1.52 17.19 7.63
N ALA A 196 -0.99 16.65 8.73
CA ALA A 196 0.18 17.23 9.38
C ALA A 196 1.42 17.23 8.45
N ALA A 197 1.51 16.30 7.49
CA ALA A 197 2.58 16.32 6.48
C ALA A 197 2.38 17.40 5.41
N ILE A 198 1.14 17.73 5.05
CA ILE A 198 0.81 18.87 4.16
C ILE A 198 1.24 20.17 4.83
N ALA A 199 0.84 20.38 6.09
CA ALA A 199 1.18 21.56 6.88
C ALA A 199 2.69 21.73 7.06
N ARG A 200 3.41 20.67 7.51
CA ARG A 200 4.87 20.72 7.70
C ARG A 200 5.67 21.01 6.43
N ARG A 201 5.10 20.69 5.26
CA ARG A 201 5.73 20.91 3.96
C ARG A 201 5.26 22.21 3.30
N ASP A 202 4.43 22.99 3.99
CA ASP A 202 3.81 24.22 3.51
C ASP A 202 3.15 24.03 2.13
N LEU A 203 2.48 22.89 1.96
CA LEU A 203 1.84 22.50 0.71
C LEU A 203 0.43 23.08 0.58
N SER A 204 -0.14 23.61 1.67
CA SER A 204 -1.44 24.27 1.69
C SER A 204 -1.60 25.16 2.92
N ASP A 205 -2.06 26.39 2.69
CA ASP A 205 -2.42 27.34 3.75
C ASP A 205 -3.63 26.87 4.59
N ILE A 206 -4.47 25.99 4.05
CA ILE A 206 -5.70 25.50 4.73
C ILE A 206 -5.34 24.53 5.85
N GLU A 207 -4.24 23.80 5.71
CA GLU A 207 -3.82 22.80 6.70
C GLU A 207 -2.81 23.36 7.72
N ASN A 208 -2.34 24.60 7.52
CA ASN A 208 -1.61 25.37 8.52
C ASN A 208 -2.56 25.80 9.65
N VAL A 209 -2.92 24.85 10.53
CA VAL A 209 -3.52 25.18 11.81
C VAL A 209 -2.41 25.78 12.67
N LEU A 210 -2.35 27.10 12.73
CA LEU A 210 -1.60 27.83 13.76
C LEU A 210 -1.99 27.24 15.12
N GLY A 211 -1.04 26.60 15.78
CA GLY A 211 -1.13 26.25 17.20
C GLY A 211 -0.94 27.48 18.06
#